data_AF-A0A932QG97-F1
#
_entry.id   AF-A0A932QG97-F1
#
_cell.length_a   1.000
_cell.length_b   1.000
_cell.length_c   1.000
_cell.angle_alpha   90.00
_cell.angle_beta   90.00
_cell.angle_gamma   90.00
#
_symmetry.space_group_name_H-M   'P 1'
#
loop_
_entity.id
_entity.type
_entity.pdbx_description
1 polymer ?
#
loop_
_entity_poly.entity_id
_entity_poly.type
_entity_poly.pdbx_seq_one_letter_code
_entity_poly.pdbx_strand_id
1 'polypeptide(L)'
;MTRRVAAVAFALLAALPAAARAQTSGFVNVSGPDGNPLVDGVAAFNVTTSGFQAAELPLKLTLQIATRADFGGALLADTTVTGSSATIVVPRLLPEHITIWWRVRAQTALGALVLSESTGPRTTSNWLTLLSPNGVLSTTVDTRQPTFTWSSARVQPPVQPWRYHLEVFRTATQASVISQVTPLTQATATLVLDANTSYRWQVTATLPTGDSITVKSQSTFVISDPNSPISTTLFQNFPNPFPNARTQVTCIWFDLRAVSEVSLDIYDIRGNHVKHILPGNGLVSSLAAARYGRAEVGSDTGCDPRLTWDGRADDGRFVPPGIYVIRFHGDGKTIQRLAVWKGH
;
A
#
# COMPACT_ATOMS: atom_id res chain seq x y z
N MET A 1 -17.30 98.90 -49.98
CA MET A 1 -17.08 97.50 -50.41
C MET A 1 -15.60 97.19 -50.24
N THR A 2 -15.15 96.59 -49.12
CA THR A 2 -14.87 95.13 -48.93
C THR A 2 -13.75 94.63 -49.86
N ARG A 3 -12.65 93.96 -49.46
CA ARG A 3 -12.22 93.18 -48.27
C ARG A 3 -10.68 93.02 -48.38
N ARG A 4 -9.90 93.44 -47.38
CA ARG A 4 -9.07 92.63 -46.43
C ARG A 4 -8.58 91.23 -46.86
N VAL A 5 -7.26 91.11 -46.76
CA VAL A 5 -6.36 89.94 -46.78
C VAL A 5 -6.72 88.90 -45.72
N ALA A 6 -6.51 87.61 -46.00
CA ALA A 6 -6.40 86.57 -44.98
C ALA A 6 -5.31 85.56 -45.36
N ALA A 7 -4.38 85.37 -44.42
CA ALA A 7 -3.21 84.51 -44.48
C ALA A 7 -3.57 83.04 -44.20
N VAL A 8 -2.79 82.13 -44.80
CA VAL A 8 -2.84 80.68 -44.56
C VAL A 8 -2.03 80.37 -43.29
N ALA A 9 -2.67 79.77 -42.29
CA ALA A 9 -2.02 79.29 -41.07
C ALA A 9 -1.91 77.75 -41.11
N PHE A 10 -0.69 77.26 -40.91
CA PHE A 10 -0.37 75.86 -40.64
C PHE A 10 -0.85 75.49 -39.24
N ALA A 11 -1.66 74.42 -39.12
CA ALA A 11 -1.98 73.80 -37.84
C ALA A 11 -1.11 72.54 -37.66
N LEU A 12 -0.12 72.63 -36.76
CA LEU A 12 0.52 71.45 -36.16
C LEU A 12 -0.49 70.78 -35.23
N LEU A 13 -0.96 69.58 -35.57
CA LEU A 13 -1.56 68.68 -34.58
C LEU A 13 -0.44 68.10 -33.72
N ALA A 14 -0.38 68.52 -32.46
CA ALA A 14 0.40 67.85 -31.44
C ALA A 14 -0.13 66.43 -31.24
N ALA A 15 0.67 65.42 -31.59
CA ALA A 15 0.43 64.05 -31.21
C ALA A 15 0.52 63.95 -29.68
N LEU A 16 -0.60 63.64 -29.02
CA LEU A 16 -0.59 63.18 -27.63
C LEU A 16 0.30 61.93 -27.55
N PRO A 17 1.14 61.79 -26.51
CA PRO A 17 1.88 60.55 -26.33
C PRO A 17 0.86 59.44 -26.11
N ALA A 18 0.89 58.43 -26.99
CA ALA A 18 0.23 57.16 -26.74
C ALA A 18 0.62 56.71 -25.34
N ALA A 19 -0.37 56.44 -24.50
CA ALA A 19 -0.15 55.83 -23.19
C ALA A 19 0.77 54.63 -23.40
N ALA A 20 2.02 54.75 -22.98
CA ALA A 20 2.94 53.64 -22.97
C ALA A 20 2.23 52.52 -22.22
N ARG A 21 1.89 51.43 -22.92
CA ARG A 21 1.57 50.18 -22.24
C ARG A 21 2.78 49.91 -21.36
N ALA A 22 2.64 50.16 -20.07
CA ALA A 22 3.66 49.84 -19.09
C ALA A 22 3.99 48.37 -19.34
N GLN A 23 5.20 48.15 -19.87
CA GLN A 23 5.74 46.83 -20.06
C GLN A 23 5.81 46.24 -18.65
N THR A 24 4.90 45.33 -18.34
CA THR A 24 4.80 44.74 -16.99
C THR A 24 6.16 44.18 -16.64
N SER A 25 6.76 44.73 -15.59
CA SER A 25 8.04 44.29 -15.10
C SER A 25 7.81 43.12 -14.16
N GLY A 26 8.28 41.93 -14.54
CA GLY A 26 8.37 40.80 -13.62
C GLY A 26 7.86 39.47 -14.15
N PHE A 27 8.16 38.44 -13.38
CA PHE A 27 7.85 37.05 -13.65
C PHE A 27 7.21 36.42 -12.42
N VAL A 28 6.27 35.51 -12.64
CA VAL A 28 5.65 34.70 -11.59
C VAL A 28 5.77 33.24 -11.97
N ASN A 29 6.25 32.44 -11.01
CA ASN A 29 6.40 31.00 -11.15
C ASN A 29 5.62 30.28 -10.04
N VAL A 30 5.09 29.11 -10.37
CA VAL A 30 4.41 28.21 -9.43
C VAL A 30 5.00 26.81 -9.50
N SER A 31 5.29 26.23 -8.34
CA SER A 31 5.80 24.86 -8.21
C SER A 31 5.00 24.06 -7.18
N GLY A 32 5.14 22.74 -7.22
CA GLY A 32 4.40 21.78 -6.40
C GLY A 32 2.94 21.60 -6.83
N PRO A 33 2.22 20.61 -6.28
CA PRO A 33 2.72 19.39 -5.65
C PRO A 33 3.50 18.50 -6.64
N ASP A 34 4.40 17.66 -6.12
CA ASP A 34 5.25 16.79 -6.92
C ASP A 34 4.59 15.45 -7.26
N GLY A 35 5.15 14.77 -8.27
CA GLY A 35 4.70 13.45 -8.69
C GLY A 35 3.73 13.46 -9.88
N ASN A 36 3.54 12.27 -10.45
CA ASN A 36 2.49 11.97 -11.42
C ASN A 36 2.26 10.45 -11.41
N PRO A 37 1.25 9.94 -10.70
CA PRO A 37 0.15 10.70 -10.09
C PRO A 37 0.57 11.52 -8.85
N LEU A 38 -0.18 12.58 -8.57
CA LEU A 38 -0.04 13.41 -7.37
C LEU A 38 -0.50 12.62 -6.15
N VAL A 39 0.32 12.61 -5.10
CA VAL A 39 0.00 11.90 -3.84
C VAL A 39 -0.66 12.80 -2.80
N ASP A 40 -0.67 14.12 -3.00
CA ASP A 40 -1.33 15.08 -2.13
C ASP A 40 -2.82 15.20 -2.47
N GLY A 41 -3.68 14.94 -1.49
CA GLY A 41 -5.12 15.18 -1.57
C GLY A 41 -5.41 16.64 -1.25
N VAL A 42 -4.85 17.16 -0.15
CA VAL A 42 -4.80 18.60 0.14
C VAL A 42 -3.41 19.08 -0.24
N ALA A 43 -3.32 19.81 -1.35
CA ALA A 43 -2.04 20.18 -1.96
C ALA A 43 -1.61 21.61 -1.61
N ALA A 44 -0.29 21.80 -1.52
CA ALA A 44 0.37 23.09 -1.36
C ALA A 44 1.09 23.47 -2.66
N PHE A 45 0.95 24.74 -3.05
CA PHE A 45 1.56 25.31 -4.25
C PHE A 45 2.45 26.48 -3.84
N ASN A 46 3.72 26.42 -4.22
CA ASN A 46 4.70 27.45 -3.89
C ASN A 46 4.81 28.45 -5.03
N VAL A 47 4.57 29.71 -4.71
CA VAL A 47 4.58 30.83 -5.65
C VAL A 47 5.75 31.73 -5.36
N THR A 48 6.53 32.03 -6.39
CA THR A 48 7.65 32.96 -6.35
C THR A 48 7.49 34.03 -7.41
N THR A 49 7.82 35.27 -7.08
CA THR A 49 7.81 36.38 -8.03
C THR A 49 9.16 37.10 -8.05
N SER A 50 9.51 37.68 -9.20
CA SER A 50 10.75 38.44 -9.36
C SER A 50 10.58 39.55 -10.39
N GLY A 51 11.41 40.59 -10.33
CA GLY A 51 11.45 41.65 -11.35
C GLY A 51 10.36 42.73 -11.27
N PHE A 52 9.44 42.66 -10.30
CA PHE A 52 8.41 43.69 -10.07
C PHE A 52 9.01 44.96 -9.44
N GLN A 53 8.57 46.13 -9.91
CA GLN A 53 8.96 47.42 -9.36
C GLN A 53 8.21 47.71 -8.05
N ALA A 54 8.78 48.57 -7.20
CA ALA A 54 8.16 48.91 -5.92
C ALA A 54 6.72 49.48 -6.06
N ALA A 55 6.44 50.24 -7.13
CA ALA A 55 5.12 50.78 -7.41
C ALA A 55 4.08 49.72 -7.85
N GLU A 56 4.52 48.52 -8.23
CA GLU A 56 3.64 47.41 -8.64
C GLU A 56 3.24 46.52 -7.47
N LEU A 57 3.86 46.69 -6.29
CA LEU A 57 3.60 45.93 -5.08
C LEU A 57 2.51 46.60 -4.21
N PRO A 58 1.77 45.82 -3.39
CA PRO A 58 1.83 44.36 -3.27
C PRO A 58 1.09 43.67 -4.42
N LEU A 59 1.51 42.43 -4.74
CA LEU A 59 0.82 41.62 -5.74
C LEU A 59 -0.37 40.88 -5.09
N LYS A 60 -1.47 40.76 -5.83
CA LYS A 60 -2.53 39.79 -5.55
C LYS A 60 -2.25 38.53 -6.36
N LEU A 61 -1.85 37.46 -5.70
CA LEU A 61 -1.51 36.17 -6.30
C LEU A 61 -2.70 35.23 -6.21
N THR A 62 -3.26 34.88 -7.36
CA THR A 62 -4.41 33.98 -7.47
C THR A 62 -3.97 32.63 -8.06
N LEU A 63 -4.02 31.56 -7.26
CA LEU A 63 -3.81 30.19 -7.74
C LEU A 63 -5.07 29.69 -8.45
N GLN A 64 -4.93 29.28 -9.70
CA GLN A 64 -5.98 28.67 -10.50
C GLN A 64 -5.67 27.19 -10.74
N ILE A 65 -6.63 26.32 -10.46
CA ILE A 65 -6.56 24.89 -10.79
C ILE A 65 -7.73 24.55 -11.70
N ALA A 66 -7.48 23.81 -12.78
CA ALA A 66 -8.50 23.45 -13.76
C ALA A 66 -8.31 22.01 -14.27
N THR A 67 -9.37 21.47 -14.88
CA THR A 67 -9.34 20.19 -15.62
C THR A 67 -9.09 20.37 -17.12
N ARG A 68 -8.73 21.58 -17.55
CA ARG A 68 -8.42 21.91 -18.94
C ARG A 68 -7.19 22.81 -18.99
N ALA A 69 -6.32 22.56 -19.95
CA ALA A 69 -5.07 23.32 -20.13
C ALA A 69 -5.28 24.80 -20.47
N ASP A 70 -6.42 25.13 -21.09
CA ASP A 70 -6.81 26.50 -21.43
C ASP A 70 -7.39 27.28 -20.22
N PHE A 71 -7.59 26.62 -19.08
CA PHE A 71 -8.31 27.16 -17.91
C PHE A 71 -9.72 27.67 -18.27
N GLY A 72 -10.32 27.13 -19.33
CA GLY A 72 -11.71 27.39 -19.68
C GLY A 72 -12.65 26.61 -18.78
N GLY A 73 -13.83 27.17 -18.49
CA GLY A 73 -14.85 26.53 -17.65
C GLY A 73 -14.67 26.80 -16.15
N ALA A 74 -15.19 25.91 -15.31
CA ALA A 74 -15.16 26.05 -13.86
C ALA A 74 -13.80 25.64 -13.28
N LEU A 75 -13.26 26.49 -12.40
CA LEU A 75 -12.01 26.21 -11.69
C LEU A 75 -12.23 25.25 -10.51
N LEU A 76 -11.31 24.30 -10.35
CA LEU A 76 -11.20 23.42 -9.18
C LEU A 76 -10.61 24.14 -7.96
N ALA A 77 -9.99 25.29 -8.11
CA ALA A 77 -9.62 26.21 -7.03
C ALA A 77 -9.30 27.58 -7.62
N ASP A 78 -9.63 28.63 -6.87
CA ASP A 78 -9.30 30.03 -7.21
C ASP A 78 -8.97 30.80 -5.93
N THR A 79 -7.79 30.52 -5.35
CA THR A 79 -7.40 31.05 -4.04
C THR A 79 -6.50 32.26 -4.21
N THR A 80 -6.88 33.40 -3.62
CA THR A 80 -6.11 34.64 -3.72
C THR A 80 -5.43 35.01 -2.40
N VAL A 81 -4.14 35.32 -2.47
CA VAL A 81 -3.33 35.84 -1.37
C VAL A 81 -2.63 37.12 -1.80
N THR A 82 -2.17 37.94 -0.85
CA THR A 82 -1.43 39.17 -1.14
C THR A 82 0.01 39.03 -0.69
N GLY A 83 0.98 39.35 -1.57
CA GLY A 83 2.40 39.27 -1.26
C GLY A 83 3.27 39.07 -2.50
N SER A 84 4.59 39.06 -2.31
CA SER A 84 5.58 38.82 -3.39
C SER A 84 6.00 37.35 -3.51
N SER A 85 5.58 36.52 -2.56
CA SER A 85 5.72 35.06 -2.57
C SER A 85 4.68 34.47 -1.64
N ALA A 86 4.28 33.22 -1.86
CA ALA A 86 3.31 32.55 -1.01
C ALA A 86 3.38 31.03 -1.16
N THR A 87 3.02 30.31 -0.09
CA THR A 87 2.59 28.91 -0.18
C THR A 87 1.07 28.89 -0.06
N ILE A 88 0.39 28.55 -1.15
CA ILE A 88 -1.07 28.51 -1.23
C ILE A 88 -1.51 27.06 -1.07
N VAL A 89 -2.28 26.79 -0.01
CA VAL A 89 -2.84 25.46 0.28
C VAL A 89 -4.31 25.46 -0.12
N VAL A 90 -4.72 24.46 -0.89
CA VAL A 90 -6.14 24.29 -1.27
C VAL A 90 -6.84 23.53 -0.15
N PRO A 91 -7.73 24.15 0.65
CA PRO A 91 -8.25 23.55 1.89
C PRO A 91 -9.34 22.48 1.65
N ARG A 92 -9.34 21.88 0.46
CA ARG A 92 -10.25 20.81 0.06
C ARG A 92 -9.48 19.74 -0.71
N LEU A 93 -10.02 18.53 -0.71
CA LEU A 93 -9.42 17.45 -1.49
C LEU A 93 -9.48 17.75 -3.00
N LEU A 94 -8.35 17.53 -3.67
CA LEU A 94 -8.32 17.39 -5.12
C LEU A 94 -9.10 16.11 -5.50
N PRO A 95 -10.00 16.14 -6.48
CA PRO A 95 -10.78 14.96 -6.87
C PRO A 95 -9.88 13.79 -7.27
N GLU A 96 -10.33 12.55 -7.06
CA GLU A 96 -9.57 11.34 -7.40
C GLU A 96 -9.53 11.08 -8.91
N HIS A 97 -8.42 10.53 -9.42
CA HIS A 97 -8.29 10.02 -10.78
C HIS A 97 -8.62 11.00 -11.91
N ILE A 98 -8.44 12.31 -11.67
CA ILE A 98 -8.61 13.32 -12.70
C ILE A 98 -7.29 13.94 -13.09
N THR A 99 -7.23 14.43 -14.34
CA THR A 99 -6.11 15.24 -14.81
C THR A 99 -6.36 16.70 -14.47
N ILE A 100 -5.36 17.34 -13.87
CA ILE A 100 -5.39 18.76 -13.51
C ILE A 100 -4.22 19.52 -14.11
N TRP A 101 -4.46 20.83 -14.29
CA TRP A 101 -3.49 21.86 -14.64
C TRP A 101 -3.59 22.97 -13.60
N TRP A 102 -2.48 23.66 -13.35
CA TRP A 102 -2.48 24.83 -12.49
C TRP A 102 -1.59 25.94 -13.03
N ARG A 103 -1.91 27.17 -12.63
CA ARG A 103 -1.13 28.39 -12.90
C ARG A 103 -1.41 29.42 -11.82
N VAL A 104 -0.61 30.48 -11.78
CA VAL A 104 -0.85 31.66 -10.95
C VAL A 104 -1.12 32.88 -11.81
N ARG A 105 -2.12 33.67 -11.40
CA ARG A 105 -2.38 35.00 -11.91
C ARG A 105 -1.96 36.03 -10.87
N ALA A 106 -0.93 36.81 -11.18
CA ALA A 106 -0.49 37.93 -10.36
C ALA A 106 -1.13 39.23 -10.88
N GLN A 107 -1.83 39.96 -10.00
CA GLN A 107 -2.30 41.31 -10.28
C GLN A 107 -1.45 42.32 -9.50
N THR A 108 -0.85 43.28 -10.20
CA THR A 108 -0.07 44.36 -9.58
C THR A 108 -0.98 45.36 -8.88
N ALA A 109 -0.42 46.19 -8.00
CA ALA A 109 -1.15 47.30 -7.35
C ALA A 109 -1.72 48.31 -8.35
N LEU A 110 -1.11 48.41 -9.53
CA LEU A 110 -1.56 49.24 -10.66
C LEU A 110 -2.63 48.54 -11.52
N GLY A 111 -3.02 47.32 -11.18
CA GLY A 111 -4.06 46.54 -11.85
C GLY A 111 -3.59 45.71 -13.06
N ALA A 112 -2.31 45.76 -13.41
CA ALA A 112 -1.75 44.96 -14.50
C ALA A 112 -1.71 43.48 -14.13
N LEU A 113 -1.89 42.59 -15.12
CA LEU A 113 -1.95 41.15 -14.93
C LEU A 113 -0.73 40.46 -15.54
N VAL A 114 -0.09 39.60 -14.76
CA VAL A 114 1.01 38.73 -15.18
C VAL A 114 0.63 37.28 -14.86
N LEU A 115 0.76 36.39 -15.83
CA LEU A 115 0.46 34.96 -15.68
C LEU A 115 1.75 34.16 -15.56
N SER A 116 1.72 33.10 -14.76
CA SER A 116 2.75 32.07 -14.82
C SER A 116 2.50 31.17 -16.03
N GLU A 117 3.53 30.43 -16.44
CA GLU A 117 3.34 29.25 -17.26
C GLU A 117 2.37 28.27 -16.58
N SER A 118 1.67 27.49 -17.40
CA SER A 118 0.81 26.41 -16.89
C SER A 118 1.65 25.17 -16.59
N THR A 119 1.41 24.57 -15.44
CA THR A 119 1.96 23.27 -15.06
C THR A 119 0.88 22.19 -15.19
N GLY A 120 1.22 21.08 -15.83
CA GLY A 120 0.32 19.96 -16.10
C GLY A 120 0.60 19.35 -17.49
N PRO A 121 -0.11 18.29 -17.88
CA PRO A 121 -1.10 17.55 -17.10
C PRO A 121 -0.48 16.73 -15.96
N ARG A 122 -1.17 16.67 -14.81
CA ARG A 122 -0.88 15.70 -13.73
C ARG A 122 -2.15 14.98 -13.31
N THR A 123 -2.05 13.70 -13.00
CA THR A 123 -3.20 12.89 -12.54
C THR A 123 -3.22 12.84 -11.02
N THR A 124 -4.38 12.93 -10.39
CA THR A 124 -4.54 12.76 -8.94
C THR A 124 -4.64 11.29 -8.54
N SER A 125 -4.10 10.91 -7.38
CA SER A 125 -4.19 9.55 -6.82
C SER A 125 -5.54 9.29 -6.14
N ASN A 126 -5.78 8.03 -5.77
CA ASN A 126 -6.80 7.67 -4.77
C ASN A 126 -6.54 8.40 -3.44
N TRP A 127 -7.61 8.78 -2.76
CA TRP A 127 -7.60 9.29 -1.39
C TRP A 127 -7.29 8.21 -0.38
N LEU A 128 -7.75 6.98 -0.63
CA LEU A 128 -7.57 5.83 0.25
C LEU A 128 -7.37 4.55 -0.56
N THR A 129 -6.43 3.71 -0.16
CA THR A 129 -6.17 2.41 -0.79
C THR A 129 -5.81 1.38 0.28
N LEU A 130 -6.53 0.26 0.31
CA LEU A 130 -6.22 -0.84 1.22
C LEU A 130 -5.05 -1.66 0.68
N LEU A 131 -4.08 -2.01 1.52
CA LEU A 131 -2.86 -2.70 1.12
C LEU A 131 -2.87 -4.17 1.57
N SER A 132 -3.08 -4.44 2.86
CA SER A 132 -3.08 -5.81 3.39
C SER A 132 -4.01 -5.96 4.60
N PRO A 133 -4.74 -7.08 4.72
CA PRO A 133 -4.94 -8.14 3.73
C PRO A 133 -5.90 -7.70 2.62
N ASN A 134 -5.46 -7.50 1.37
CA ASN A 134 -6.33 -6.98 0.30
C ASN A 134 -6.08 -7.65 -1.07
N GLY A 135 -5.91 -8.98 -1.08
CA GLY A 135 -5.76 -9.71 -2.34
C GLY A 135 -7.03 -9.67 -3.19
N VAL A 136 -6.85 -9.71 -4.52
CA VAL A 136 -7.95 -9.81 -5.50
C VAL A 136 -8.72 -11.14 -5.33
N LEU A 137 -8.00 -12.20 -4.94
CA LEU A 137 -8.55 -13.49 -4.56
C LEU A 137 -8.55 -13.65 -3.05
N SER A 138 -9.31 -14.62 -2.54
CA SER A 138 -9.30 -14.94 -1.11
C SER A 138 -7.88 -15.25 -0.64
N THR A 139 -7.38 -14.51 0.36
CA THR A 139 -6.06 -14.73 0.94
C THR A 139 -6.15 -15.47 2.26
N THR A 140 -5.07 -16.14 2.66
CA THR A 140 -4.94 -16.75 3.99
C THR A 140 -4.01 -15.91 4.84
N VAL A 141 -4.39 -15.66 6.08
CA VAL A 141 -3.58 -14.99 7.11
C VAL A 141 -3.27 -16.01 8.18
N ASP A 142 -2.01 -16.19 8.55
CA ASP A 142 -1.51 -17.20 9.48
C ASP A 142 -1.41 -16.73 10.95
N THR A 143 -2.05 -15.60 11.25
CA THR A 143 -2.21 -15.06 12.58
C THR A 143 -3.68 -14.75 12.86
N ARG A 144 -4.13 -15.04 14.09
CA ARG A 144 -5.47 -14.68 14.56
C ARG A 144 -5.59 -13.19 14.96
N GLN A 145 -4.48 -12.45 14.94
CA GLN A 145 -4.43 -11.01 15.18
C GLN A 145 -3.73 -10.31 14.00
N PRO A 146 -4.39 -10.24 12.83
CA PRO A 146 -3.81 -9.58 11.66
C PRO A 146 -3.49 -8.11 11.92
N THR A 147 -2.44 -7.62 11.25
CA THR A 147 -2.23 -6.19 11.03
C THR A 147 -2.85 -5.80 9.70
N PHE A 148 -3.72 -4.79 9.74
CA PHE A 148 -4.33 -4.15 8.59
C PHE A 148 -3.51 -2.94 8.20
N THR A 149 -3.20 -2.79 6.92
CA THR A 149 -2.43 -1.67 6.38
C THR A 149 -3.13 -1.06 5.18
N TRP A 150 -3.09 0.27 5.10
CA TRP A 150 -3.64 1.05 4.00
C TRP A 150 -2.71 2.24 3.70
N SER A 151 -2.98 2.96 2.62
CA SER A 151 -2.35 4.23 2.29
C SER A 151 -3.42 5.27 2.02
N SER A 152 -3.10 6.54 2.24
CA SER A 152 -3.99 7.66 1.97
C SER A 152 -3.25 8.81 1.30
N ALA A 153 -4.00 9.68 0.64
CA ALA A 153 -3.46 10.89 0.05
C ALA A 153 -2.93 11.83 1.14
N ARG A 154 -1.80 12.49 0.88
CA ARG A 154 -1.17 13.41 1.83
C ARG A 154 -2.03 14.66 2.04
N VAL A 155 -1.95 15.20 3.24
CA VAL A 155 -2.68 16.39 3.65
C VAL A 155 -1.68 17.42 4.10
N GLN A 156 -1.61 18.54 3.38
CA GLN A 156 -0.74 19.65 3.75
C GLN A 156 -1.38 20.51 4.85
N PRO A 157 -0.61 20.99 5.85
CA PRO A 157 -1.10 21.97 6.82
C PRO A 157 -1.66 23.22 6.13
N PRO A 158 -2.67 23.91 6.70
CA PRO A 158 -3.16 23.78 8.07
C PRO A 158 -4.26 22.72 8.26
N VAL A 159 -4.67 22.03 7.20
CA VAL A 159 -5.66 20.96 7.31
C VAL A 159 -5.04 19.82 8.12
N GLN A 160 -5.75 19.38 9.16
CA GLN A 160 -5.25 18.29 10.00
C GLN A 160 -5.29 16.95 9.24
N PRO A 161 -4.41 15.99 9.57
CA PRO A 161 -4.39 14.68 8.92
C PRO A 161 -5.70 13.91 9.03
N TRP A 162 -5.83 12.88 8.20
CA TRP A 162 -6.94 11.93 8.24
C TRP A 162 -7.10 11.25 9.61
N ARG A 163 -8.35 11.02 9.98
CA ARG A 163 -8.75 10.05 11.01
C ARG A 163 -9.32 8.81 10.34
N TYR A 164 -8.91 7.63 10.78
CA TYR A 164 -9.38 6.36 10.21
C TYR A 164 -10.28 5.62 11.19
N HIS A 165 -11.34 5.04 10.66
CA HIS A 165 -12.21 4.07 11.34
C HIS A 165 -12.14 2.76 10.57
N LEU A 166 -11.58 1.74 11.21
CA LEU A 166 -11.41 0.40 10.66
C LEU A 166 -12.49 -0.51 11.23
N GLU A 167 -13.18 -1.22 10.34
CA GLU A 167 -14.13 -2.25 10.70
C GLU A 167 -13.78 -3.58 10.03
N VAL A 168 -13.96 -4.68 10.78
CA VAL A 168 -13.78 -6.04 10.28
C VAL A 168 -15.08 -6.80 10.49
N PHE A 169 -15.55 -7.46 9.43
CA PHE A 169 -16.83 -8.15 9.38
C PHE A 169 -16.62 -9.63 9.17
N ARG A 170 -17.35 -10.45 9.94
CA ARG A 170 -17.47 -11.88 9.63
C ARG A 170 -18.36 -12.02 8.39
N THR A 171 -17.86 -12.70 7.36
CA THR A 171 -18.59 -12.82 6.08
C THR A 171 -19.93 -13.54 6.21
N ALA A 172 -19.98 -14.62 7.00
CA ALA A 172 -21.16 -15.45 7.16
C ALA A 172 -22.35 -14.73 7.82
N THR A 173 -22.08 -13.85 8.78
CA THR A 173 -23.14 -13.13 9.54
C THR A 173 -23.22 -11.65 9.21
N GLN A 174 -22.26 -11.12 8.44
CA GLN A 174 -22.04 -9.69 8.22
C GLN A 174 -21.88 -8.86 9.50
N ALA A 175 -21.67 -9.51 10.65
CA ALA A 175 -21.48 -8.84 11.92
C ALA A 175 -20.11 -8.15 11.96
N SER A 176 -20.09 -6.88 12.35
CA SER A 176 -18.85 -6.18 12.71
C SER A 176 -18.29 -6.80 13.99
N VAL A 177 -17.12 -7.41 13.88
CA VAL A 177 -16.42 -8.06 14.99
C VAL A 177 -15.30 -7.17 15.55
N ILE A 178 -14.79 -6.23 14.75
CA ILE A 178 -13.82 -5.23 15.18
C ILE A 178 -14.32 -3.89 14.66
N SER A 179 -14.28 -2.89 15.54
CA SER A 179 -14.53 -1.48 15.23
C SER A 179 -13.51 -0.66 16.01
N GLN A 180 -12.61 0.00 15.29
CA GLN A 180 -11.49 0.71 15.90
C GLN A 180 -11.18 2.02 15.18
N VAL A 181 -10.72 3.01 15.94
CA VAL A 181 -10.32 4.30 15.40
C VAL A 181 -8.83 4.50 15.60
N THR A 182 -8.13 4.97 14.58
CA THR A 182 -6.69 5.23 14.64
C THR A 182 -6.31 6.45 13.79
N PRO A 183 -5.28 7.23 14.18
CA PRO A 183 -4.69 8.25 13.31
C PRO A 183 -3.64 7.67 12.34
N LEU A 184 -3.28 6.40 12.50
CA LEU A 184 -2.23 5.75 11.73
C LEU A 184 -2.81 5.02 10.52
N THR A 185 -2.00 4.80 9.48
CA THR A 185 -2.36 4.01 8.29
C THR A 185 -2.17 2.49 8.47
N GLN A 186 -2.09 2.06 9.73
CA GLN A 186 -1.99 0.67 10.11
C GLN A 186 -2.69 0.45 11.46
N ALA A 187 -3.25 -0.75 11.65
CA ALA A 187 -3.84 -1.16 12.90
C ALA A 187 -3.80 -2.68 13.05
N THR A 188 -3.42 -3.17 14.23
CA THR A 188 -3.52 -4.59 14.58
C THR A 188 -4.91 -4.88 15.13
N ALA A 189 -5.45 -6.07 14.82
CA ALA A 189 -6.72 -6.52 15.35
C ALA A 189 -6.74 -6.46 16.89
N THR A 190 -7.72 -5.74 17.45
CA THR A 190 -7.88 -5.58 18.90
C THR A 190 -8.43 -6.84 19.58
N LEU A 191 -9.01 -7.75 18.79
CA LEU A 191 -9.57 -9.02 19.24
C LEU A 191 -8.93 -10.17 18.45
N VAL A 192 -8.84 -11.34 19.10
CA VAL A 192 -8.43 -12.58 18.45
C VAL A 192 -9.57 -13.04 17.54
N LEU A 193 -9.35 -13.04 16.23
CA LEU A 193 -10.31 -13.51 15.24
C LEU A 193 -10.42 -15.04 15.24
N ASP A 194 -11.54 -15.59 14.82
CA ASP A 194 -11.75 -17.04 14.80
C ASP A 194 -10.94 -17.71 13.69
N ALA A 195 -10.29 -18.82 14.03
CA ALA A 195 -9.61 -19.66 13.06
C ALA A 195 -10.62 -20.21 12.03
N ASN A 196 -10.14 -20.45 10.82
CA ASN A 196 -10.89 -21.01 9.70
C ASN A 196 -12.15 -20.22 9.34
N THR A 197 -12.18 -18.94 9.72
CA THR A 197 -13.29 -18.04 9.50
C THR A 197 -12.89 -17.00 8.47
N SER A 198 -13.81 -16.74 7.54
CA SER A 198 -13.62 -15.77 6.47
C SER A 198 -14.14 -14.40 6.88
N TYR A 199 -13.33 -13.37 6.67
CA TYR A 199 -13.60 -11.98 7.04
C TYR A 199 -13.47 -11.06 5.84
N ARG A 200 -14.13 -9.90 5.94
CA ARG A 200 -13.87 -8.71 5.12
C ARG A 200 -13.56 -7.56 6.04
N TRP A 201 -12.94 -6.51 5.51
CA TRP A 201 -12.68 -5.31 6.29
C TRP A 201 -12.86 -4.07 5.41
N GLN A 202 -13.05 -2.94 6.07
CA GLN A 202 -13.12 -1.65 5.42
C GLN A 202 -12.45 -0.59 6.28
N VAL A 203 -12.02 0.48 5.63
CA VAL A 203 -11.54 1.67 6.31
C VAL A 203 -12.34 2.86 5.80
N THR A 204 -12.86 3.63 6.74
CA THR A 204 -13.40 4.96 6.49
C THR A 204 -12.36 5.99 6.92
N ALA A 205 -11.90 6.80 5.98
CA ALA A 205 -11.04 7.95 6.25
C ALA A 205 -11.91 9.22 6.30
N THR A 206 -11.68 10.07 7.29
CA THR A 206 -12.41 11.34 7.46
C THR A 206 -11.42 12.47 7.73
N LEU A 207 -11.57 13.59 7.01
CA LEU A 207 -10.91 14.86 7.33
C LEU A 207 -11.80 15.74 8.20
N PRO A 208 -11.22 16.63 9.03
CA PRO A 208 -12.02 17.60 9.78
C PRO A 208 -12.79 18.61 8.92
N THR A 209 -12.45 18.72 7.62
CA THR A 209 -13.20 19.51 6.64
C THR A 209 -14.58 18.92 6.35
N GLY A 210 -14.85 17.68 6.76
CA GLY A 210 -16.07 16.93 6.48
C GLY A 210 -15.94 15.94 5.33
N ASP A 211 -14.85 16.00 4.55
CA ASP A 211 -14.58 15.03 3.49
C ASP A 211 -14.37 13.63 4.07
N SER A 212 -15.00 12.62 3.46
CA SER A 212 -14.87 11.24 3.90
C SER A 212 -14.97 10.25 2.74
N ILE A 213 -14.25 9.13 2.87
CA ILE A 213 -14.26 8.03 1.91
C ILE A 213 -14.19 6.70 2.64
N THR A 214 -14.96 5.71 2.18
CA THR A 214 -14.91 4.33 2.69
C THR A 214 -14.45 3.39 1.59
N VAL A 215 -13.39 2.63 1.84
CA VAL A 215 -12.89 1.59 0.92
C VAL A 215 -12.99 0.24 1.61
N LYS A 216 -13.54 -0.74 0.89
CA LYS A 216 -13.71 -2.13 1.35
C LYS A 216 -12.66 -3.04 0.74
N SER A 217 -12.35 -4.14 1.43
CA SER A 217 -11.46 -5.16 0.90
C SER A 217 -12.00 -5.76 -0.40
N GLN A 218 -11.12 -5.97 -1.37
CA GLN A 218 -11.48 -6.50 -2.69
C GLN A 218 -12.10 -7.90 -2.58
N SER A 219 -11.47 -8.75 -1.76
CA SER A 219 -11.94 -10.09 -1.46
C SER A 219 -12.02 -10.33 0.04
N THR A 220 -12.33 -11.56 0.41
CA THR A 220 -12.25 -12.04 1.78
C THR A 220 -10.82 -12.42 2.14
N PHE A 221 -10.53 -12.48 3.44
CA PHE A 221 -9.35 -13.16 3.96
C PHE A 221 -9.79 -14.23 4.97
N VAL A 222 -9.07 -15.34 5.02
CA VAL A 222 -9.34 -16.44 5.94
C VAL A 222 -8.25 -16.47 6.99
N ILE A 223 -8.64 -16.51 8.26
CA ILE A 223 -7.69 -16.76 9.33
C ILE A 223 -7.36 -18.24 9.33
N SER A 224 -6.10 -18.58 9.14
CA SER A 224 -5.56 -19.90 9.47
C SER A 224 -4.81 -19.79 10.79
N ASP A 225 -5.01 -20.77 11.66
CA ASP A 225 -4.27 -20.87 12.91
C ASP A 225 -3.27 -22.03 12.78
N PRO A 226 -1.95 -21.77 12.80
CA PRO A 226 -0.95 -22.82 12.81
C PRO A 226 -1.08 -23.77 14.02
N ASN A 227 -1.66 -23.31 15.12
CA ASN A 227 -1.93 -24.11 16.32
C ASN A 227 -3.33 -24.77 16.29
N SER A 228 -4.10 -24.57 15.23
CA SER A 228 -5.38 -25.25 15.03
C SER A 228 -5.61 -25.64 13.57
N PRO A 229 -4.83 -26.59 13.03
CA PRO A 229 -5.06 -27.14 11.70
C PRO A 229 -6.44 -27.81 11.60
N ILE A 230 -7.13 -27.64 10.46
CA ILE A 230 -8.46 -28.24 10.24
C ILE A 230 -8.44 -29.75 9.98
N SER A 231 -7.28 -30.30 9.62
CA SER A 231 -7.14 -31.69 9.23
C SER A 231 -5.76 -32.22 9.55
N THR A 232 -5.69 -33.46 10.03
CA THR A 232 -4.43 -34.19 10.14
C THR A 232 -3.98 -34.68 8.77
N THR A 233 -2.78 -34.27 8.34
CA THR A 233 -2.23 -34.49 6.99
C THR A 233 -0.71 -34.65 7.04
N LEU A 234 -0.17 -35.64 6.33
CA LEU A 234 1.26 -35.76 6.01
C LEU A 234 1.55 -35.16 4.62
N PHE A 235 2.46 -34.20 4.55
CA PHE A 235 2.88 -33.57 3.30
C PHE A 235 3.98 -34.40 2.62
N GLN A 236 4.17 -34.18 1.32
CA GLN A 236 5.30 -34.75 0.60
C GLN A 236 6.61 -34.23 1.20
N ASN A 237 7.57 -35.13 1.45
CA ASN A 237 8.88 -34.71 1.95
C ASN A 237 9.58 -33.79 0.93
N PHE A 238 10.34 -32.82 1.43
CA PHE A 238 11.04 -31.87 0.58
C PHE A 238 12.48 -31.64 1.08
N PRO A 239 13.49 -31.70 0.20
CA PRO A 239 13.38 -32.09 -1.21
C PRO A 239 13.05 -33.58 -1.39
N ASN A 240 12.41 -33.91 -2.52
CA ASN A 240 12.23 -35.28 -2.99
C ASN A 240 12.39 -35.29 -4.53
N PRO A 241 13.44 -35.92 -5.10
CA PRO A 241 14.48 -36.73 -4.43
C PRO A 241 15.48 -35.94 -3.56
N PHE A 242 16.20 -36.64 -2.70
CA PHE A 242 17.29 -36.12 -1.84
C PHE A 242 18.43 -37.17 -1.71
N PRO A 243 19.68 -36.78 -1.41
CA PRO A 243 20.14 -35.41 -1.24
C PRO A 243 20.17 -34.66 -2.58
N ASN A 244 20.35 -33.35 -2.54
CA ASN A 244 20.57 -32.52 -3.73
C ASN A 244 21.71 -31.52 -3.48
N ALA A 245 22.01 -30.68 -4.48
CA ALA A 245 23.13 -29.73 -4.40
C ALA A 245 23.08 -28.75 -3.21
N ARG A 246 21.92 -28.59 -2.55
CA ARG A 246 21.71 -27.62 -1.46
C ARG A 246 21.57 -28.27 -0.08
N THR A 247 21.16 -29.53 0.01
CA THR A 247 20.93 -30.20 1.30
C THR A 247 21.13 -31.70 1.22
N GLN A 248 21.66 -32.26 2.30
CA GLN A 248 21.84 -33.70 2.50
C GLN A 248 20.61 -34.38 3.11
N VAL A 249 19.64 -33.61 3.62
CA VAL A 249 18.47 -34.12 4.34
C VAL A 249 17.18 -33.79 3.61
N THR A 250 16.13 -34.56 3.90
CA THR A 250 14.75 -34.23 3.55
C THR A 250 13.94 -33.88 4.78
N CYS A 251 12.96 -32.99 4.60
CA CYS A 251 12.10 -32.49 5.66
C CYS A 251 10.75 -33.17 5.61
N ILE A 252 10.20 -33.49 6.77
CA ILE A 252 8.92 -34.19 6.89
C ILE A 252 7.94 -33.28 7.62
N TRP A 253 7.02 -32.70 6.86
CA TRP A 253 5.99 -31.81 7.39
C TRP A 253 4.69 -32.56 7.59
N PHE A 254 4.00 -32.25 8.68
CA PHE A 254 2.63 -32.70 8.90
C PHE A 254 1.85 -31.68 9.71
N ASP A 255 0.54 -31.66 9.49
CA ASP A 255 -0.41 -30.90 10.30
C ASP A 255 -1.15 -31.92 11.18
N LEU A 256 -1.37 -31.59 12.45
CA LEU A 256 -2.12 -32.40 13.40
C LEU A 256 -3.32 -31.59 13.91
N ARG A 257 -4.55 -32.08 13.69
CA ARG A 257 -5.77 -31.31 14.01
C ARG A 257 -6.13 -31.27 15.49
N ALA A 258 -5.72 -32.28 16.24
CA ALA A 258 -6.13 -32.54 17.61
C ALA A 258 -4.99 -33.23 18.36
N VAL A 259 -4.97 -33.10 19.68
CA VAL A 259 -3.98 -33.79 20.52
C VAL A 259 -4.01 -35.29 20.22
N SER A 260 -2.86 -35.88 19.91
CA SER A 260 -2.79 -37.28 19.53
C SER A 260 -1.43 -37.91 19.82
N GLU A 261 -1.45 -39.22 20.06
CA GLU A 261 -0.23 -40.05 20.01
C GLU A 261 0.21 -40.19 18.55
N VAL A 262 1.42 -39.72 18.26
CA VAL A 262 2.01 -39.68 16.92
C VAL A 262 3.20 -40.62 16.83
N SER A 263 3.23 -41.43 15.77
CA SER A 263 4.43 -42.12 15.32
C SER A 263 4.81 -41.71 13.91
N LEU A 264 6.12 -41.57 13.67
CA LEU A 264 6.67 -41.26 12.36
C LEU A 264 7.88 -42.15 12.11
N ASP A 265 7.74 -43.01 11.12
CA ASP A 265 8.68 -44.08 10.83
C ASP A 265 8.99 -44.13 9.34
N ILE A 266 10.18 -44.62 9.01
CA ILE A 266 10.59 -44.88 7.64
C ILE A 266 10.79 -46.38 7.45
N TYR A 267 10.26 -46.88 6.33
CA TYR A 267 10.36 -48.26 5.93
C TYR A 267 10.98 -48.38 4.53
N ASP A 268 11.62 -49.50 4.24
CA ASP A 268 11.94 -49.87 2.86
C ASP A 268 10.66 -50.32 2.10
N ILE A 269 10.74 -50.49 0.78
CA ILE A 269 9.59 -50.95 -0.03
C ILE A 269 9.09 -52.36 0.30
N ARG A 270 9.88 -53.15 1.05
CA ARG A 270 9.50 -54.49 1.53
C ARG A 270 8.81 -54.42 2.89
N GLY A 271 8.71 -53.23 3.49
CA GLY A 271 8.09 -53.02 4.79
C GLY A 271 9.04 -53.24 5.98
N ASN A 272 10.35 -53.41 5.74
CA ASN A 272 11.32 -53.46 6.84
C ASN A 272 11.48 -52.07 7.43
N HIS A 273 11.51 -51.99 8.76
CA HIS A 273 11.76 -50.74 9.46
C HIS A 273 13.20 -50.27 9.22
N VAL A 274 13.35 -48.97 8.93
CA VAL A 274 14.64 -48.34 8.60
C VAL A 274 15.02 -47.33 9.66
N LYS A 275 14.10 -46.42 9.99
CA LYS A 275 14.38 -45.30 10.90
C LYS A 275 13.13 -44.94 11.68
N HIS A 276 13.28 -44.81 12.99
CA HIS A 276 12.30 -44.17 13.86
C HIS A 276 12.60 -42.67 13.98
N ILE A 277 11.62 -41.81 13.71
CA ILE A 277 11.75 -40.35 13.84
C ILE A 277 10.96 -39.83 15.03
N LEU A 278 9.72 -40.28 15.22
CA LEU A 278 8.87 -39.89 16.34
C LEU A 278 8.25 -41.11 17.05
N PRO A 279 8.26 -41.13 18.40
CA PRO A 279 8.96 -40.20 19.30
C PRO A 279 10.49 -40.25 19.18
N GLY A 280 11.16 -39.10 19.28
CA GLY A 280 12.60 -39.01 19.05
C GLY A 280 13.09 -37.58 18.93
N ASN A 281 14.42 -37.37 19.00
CA ASN A 281 15.06 -36.07 18.80
C ASN A 281 14.48 -34.93 19.68
N GLY A 282 14.11 -35.24 20.92
CA GLY A 282 13.54 -34.27 21.87
C GLY A 282 12.03 -33.99 21.71
N LEU A 283 11.33 -34.74 20.84
CA LEU A 283 9.87 -34.73 20.74
C LEU A 283 9.27 -35.97 21.41
N VAL A 284 8.20 -35.76 22.18
CA VAL A 284 7.38 -36.81 22.79
C VAL A 284 6.37 -37.39 21.79
N SER A 285 5.76 -38.53 22.11
CA SER A 285 4.75 -39.16 21.25
C SER A 285 3.41 -38.43 21.29
N SER A 286 3.02 -37.87 22.44
CA SER A 286 1.79 -37.09 22.59
C SER A 286 1.99 -35.66 22.11
N LEU A 287 1.50 -35.34 20.91
CA LEU A 287 1.66 -34.03 20.27
C LEU A 287 0.35 -33.24 20.33
N ALA A 288 0.46 -31.93 20.54
CA ALA A 288 -0.67 -31.00 20.51
C ALA A 288 -1.16 -30.74 19.08
N ALA A 289 -2.36 -30.16 18.92
CA ALA A 289 -2.80 -29.68 17.62
C ALA A 289 -1.86 -28.56 17.14
N ALA A 290 -1.14 -28.78 16.05
CA ALA A 290 -0.19 -27.81 15.49
C ALA A 290 0.31 -28.27 14.11
N ARG A 291 1.09 -27.39 13.46
CA ARG A 291 1.92 -27.73 12.31
C ARG A 291 3.32 -28.11 12.76
N TYR A 292 3.84 -29.23 12.25
CA TYR A 292 5.13 -29.79 12.63
C TYR A 292 6.06 -29.92 11.42
N GLY A 293 7.37 -29.92 11.69
CA GLY A 293 8.44 -30.16 10.70
C GLY A 293 8.92 -28.91 9.97
N ARG A 294 8.23 -27.79 10.12
CA ARG A 294 8.55 -26.50 9.50
C ARG A 294 9.56 -25.74 10.35
N ALA A 295 10.45 -24.98 9.70
CA ALA A 295 11.37 -24.07 10.39
C ALA A 295 10.61 -23.05 11.25
N GLU A 296 11.28 -22.60 12.32
CA GLU A 296 10.86 -21.40 13.04
C GLU A 296 10.93 -20.17 12.14
N VAL A 297 10.10 -19.17 12.46
CA VAL A 297 10.05 -17.89 11.74
C VAL A 297 11.43 -17.22 11.82
N GLY A 298 12.02 -16.94 10.66
CA GLY A 298 13.35 -16.31 10.55
C GLY A 298 14.52 -17.29 10.35
N SER A 299 14.27 -18.60 10.24
CA SER A 299 15.29 -19.58 9.83
C SER A 299 15.33 -19.78 8.31
N ASP A 300 16.54 -19.80 7.75
CA ASP A 300 16.80 -20.04 6.33
C ASP A 300 16.76 -21.53 5.94
N THR A 301 16.65 -22.45 6.91
CA THR A 301 16.68 -23.91 6.63
C THR A 301 15.37 -24.44 6.08
N GLY A 302 14.25 -23.73 6.32
CA GLY A 302 12.90 -24.17 5.97
C GLY A 302 12.36 -25.36 6.78
N CYS A 303 13.17 -26.00 7.64
CA CYS A 303 12.80 -27.25 8.30
C CYS A 303 13.19 -27.31 9.78
N ASP A 304 12.36 -27.98 10.58
CA ASP A 304 12.69 -28.39 11.94
C ASP A 304 13.64 -29.60 11.88
N PRO A 305 14.90 -29.49 12.39
CA PRO A 305 15.89 -30.55 12.29
C PRO A 305 15.45 -31.86 12.97
N ARG A 306 14.55 -31.80 13.96
CA ARG A 306 14.05 -32.98 14.67
C ARG A 306 13.20 -33.90 13.79
N LEU A 307 12.64 -33.35 12.70
CA LEU A 307 11.73 -34.00 11.77
C LEU A 307 12.33 -34.06 10.36
N THR A 308 13.61 -34.39 10.30
CA THR A 308 14.35 -34.61 9.06
C THR A 308 14.84 -36.04 8.94
N TRP A 309 15.21 -36.43 7.72
CA TRP A 309 15.91 -37.68 7.46
C TRP A 309 17.05 -37.49 6.46
N ASP A 310 18.20 -38.10 6.76
CA ASP A 310 19.46 -37.95 6.03
C ASP A 310 19.90 -39.22 5.30
N GLY A 311 19.00 -40.21 5.18
CA GLY A 311 19.30 -41.49 4.55
C GLY A 311 20.00 -42.49 5.48
N ARG A 312 20.07 -42.25 6.79
CA ARG A 312 20.58 -43.25 7.75
C ARG A 312 19.48 -44.09 8.38
N ALA A 313 19.79 -45.34 8.68
CA ALA A 313 18.97 -46.21 9.51
C ALA A 313 19.17 -45.90 11.00
N ASP A 314 18.43 -46.59 11.87
CA ASP A 314 18.59 -46.44 13.33
C ASP A 314 19.95 -46.87 13.86
N ASP A 315 20.66 -47.76 13.18
CA ASP A 315 22.04 -48.13 13.50
C ASP A 315 23.09 -47.10 13.04
N GLY A 316 22.62 -45.98 12.44
CA GLY A 316 23.46 -44.89 11.95
C GLY A 316 24.12 -45.16 10.60
N ARG A 317 23.94 -46.32 9.99
CA ARG A 317 24.50 -46.61 8.65
C ARG A 317 23.62 -46.01 7.56
N PHE A 318 24.23 -45.61 6.45
CA PHE A 318 23.48 -45.21 5.26
C PHE A 318 22.72 -46.39 4.66
N VAL A 319 21.48 -46.14 4.28
CA VAL A 319 20.71 -47.09 3.50
C VAL A 319 21.04 -46.99 2.01
N PRO A 320 20.85 -48.08 1.23
CA PRO A 320 21.05 -48.05 -0.21
C PRO A 320 20.21 -46.97 -0.92
N PRO A 321 20.65 -46.42 -2.06
CA PRO A 321 19.80 -45.57 -2.89
C PRO A 321 18.50 -46.29 -3.26
N GLY A 322 17.36 -45.60 -3.20
CA GLY A 322 16.08 -46.21 -3.48
C GLY A 322 14.86 -45.42 -3.02
N ILE A 323 13.70 -46.09 -3.08
CA ILE A 323 12.43 -45.56 -2.61
C ILE A 323 12.18 -46.07 -1.19
N TYR A 324 11.73 -45.18 -0.33
CA TYR A 324 11.39 -45.44 1.07
C TYR A 324 9.99 -44.93 1.37
N VAL A 325 9.33 -45.55 2.34
CA VAL A 325 7.98 -45.18 2.77
C VAL A 325 8.06 -44.45 4.10
N ILE A 326 7.74 -43.17 4.09
CA ILE A 326 7.46 -42.42 5.32
C ILE A 326 6.03 -42.76 5.73
N ARG A 327 5.88 -43.30 6.93
CA ARG A 327 4.59 -43.67 7.52
C ARG A 327 4.34 -42.84 8.76
N PHE A 328 3.24 -42.10 8.72
CA PHE A 328 2.71 -41.33 9.83
C PHE A 328 1.51 -42.05 10.43
N HIS A 329 1.46 -42.14 11.76
CA HIS A 329 0.26 -42.48 12.51
C HIS A 329 -0.08 -41.32 13.46
N GLY A 330 -1.34 -40.91 13.49
CA GLY A 330 -1.82 -39.84 14.38
C GLY A 330 -3.25 -39.40 14.04
N ASP A 331 -3.99 -38.93 15.04
CA ASP A 331 -5.42 -38.56 14.95
C ASP A 331 -6.27 -39.70 14.36
N GLY A 332 -5.96 -40.95 14.76
CA GLY A 332 -6.61 -42.16 14.25
C GLY A 332 -6.34 -42.47 12.76
N LYS A 333 -5.45 -41.72 12.10
CA LYS A 333 -5.10 -41.89 10.69
C LYS A 333 -3.75 -42.56 10.53
N THR A 334 -3.62 -43.35 9.47
CA THR A 334 -2.33 -43.80 8.94
C THR A 334 -2.15 -43.21 7.56
N ILE A 335 -1.11 -42.40 7.36
CA ILE A 335 -0.83 -41.71 6.10
C ILE A 335 0.58 -42.06 5.64
N GLN A 336 0.76 -42.34 4.36
CA GLN A 336 2.06 -42.71 3.78
C GLN A 336 2.47 -41.78 2.64
N ARG A 337 3.78 -41.54 2.53
CA ARG A 337 4.42 -40.82 1.42
C ARG A 337 5.68 -41.56 1.00
N LEU A 338 5.99 -41.49 -0.29
CA LEU A 338 7.22 -42.05 -0.84
C LEU A 338 8.33 -41.00 -0.81
N ALA A 339 9.52 -41.40 -0.37
CA ALA A 339 10.72 -40.59 -0.38
C ALA A 339 11.77 -41.28 -1.26
N VAL A 340 12.44 -40.53 -2.12
CA VAL A 340 13.49 -41.03 -3.01
C VAL A 340 14.85 -40.58 -2.49
N TRP A 341 15.62 -41.54 -1.98
CA TRP A 341 17.00 -41.36 -1.51
C TRP A 341 17.97 -41.71 -2.65
N LYS A 342 18.87 -40.78 -3.01
CA LYS A 342 19.84 -40.95 -4.11
C LYS A 342 21.17 -41.57 -3.69
N GLY A 343 21.37 -41.81 -2.40
CA GLY A 343 22.68 -42.21 -1.86
C GLY A 343 23.51 -41.01 -1.40
N HIS A 344 24.58 -41.34 -0.68
CA HIS A 344 25.62 -40.40 -0.27
C HIS A 344 26.64 -40.18 -1.40
#